data_AF-A0A421CDJ6-F1
#
_entry.id   AF-A0A421CDJ6-F1
#
_cell.length_a   1.000
_cell.length_b   1.000
_cell.length_c   1.000
_cell.angle_alpha   90.00
_cell.angle_beta   90.00
_cell.angle_gamma   90.00
#
_symmetry.space_group_name_H-M   'P 1'
#
loop_
_entity.id
_entity.type
_entity.pdbx_description
1 polymer ?
#
loop_
_entity_poly.entity_id
_entity_poly.type
_entity_poly.pdbx_seq_one_letter_code
_entity_poly.pdbx_strand_id
1 'polypeptide(L)'
;MSREMRIMWLHNRLLKNDFAAMKDYTQKFGISVRQAHRDFKYLRANLGAPMKYSRKRGEYFYSEPYHLPSLFEDSMKFQLRTEYRISSVFLNAIASKKAVKIFQRGGKEFIFYPACFDERRELFCGLQEDGNVRFVRSDEIDKVIFSNKRYLEEPMLWNRIFPREAEFHEVDLDFGGDRHKYHFFEIGDLVMFLASENSFKVIGPQEIIDELRKVAENLLKTIAD
;
A
#
# COMPACT_ATOMS: atom_id res chain seq x y z
N MET A 1 -6.97 -5.74 9.32
CA MET A 1 -8.20 -6.12 8.61
C MET A 1 -9.19 -7.00 9.38
N SER A 2 -10.46 -6.56 9.45
CA SER A 2 -11.57 -7.31 10.06
C SER A 2 -12.01 -8.51 9.21
N ARG A 3 -12.69 -9.50 9.80
CA ARG A 3 -13.27 -10.62 9.02
C ARG A 3 -14.39 -10.09 8.12
N GLU A 4 -15.16 -9.16 8.65
CA GLU A 4 -16.36 -8.59 8.09
C GLU A 4 -16.10 -7.95 6.72
N MET A 5 -15.03 -7.15 6.62
CA MET A 5 -14.58 -6.57 5.36
C MET A 5 -14.23 -7.63 4.31
N ARG A 6 -13.48 -8.66 4.71
CA ARG A 6 -13.08 -9.71 3.78
C ARG A 6 -14.28 -10.52 3.30
N ILE A 7 -15.26 -10.76 4.17
CA ILE A 7 -16.52 -11.42 3.80
C ILE A 7 -17.33 -10.57 2.82
N MET A 8 -17.39 -9.25 3.00
CA MET A 8 -18.08 -8.36 2.05
C MET A 8 -17.41 -8.36 0.68
N TRP A 9 -16.09 -8.26 0.63
CA TRP A 9 -15.37 -8.33 -0.63
C TRP A 9 -15.67 -9.64 -1.37
N LEU A 10 -15.66 -10.76 -0.63
CA LEU A 10 -16.05 -12.07 -1.17
C LEU A 10 -17.49 -12.07 -1.68
N HIS A 11 -18.43 -11.55 -0.88
CA HIS A 11 -19.84 -11.44 -1.24
C HIS A 11 -20.06 -10.63 -2.52
N ASN A 12 -19.42 -9.47 -2.65
CA ASN A 12 -19.52 -8.59 -3.82
C ASN A 12 -18.98 -9.27 -5.10
N ARG A 13 -17.92 -10.06 -4.99
CA ARG A 13 -17.38 -10.85 -6.11
C ARG A 13 -18.35 -11.98 -6.50
N LEU A 14 -18.86 -12.71 -5.52
CA LEU A 14 -19.82 -13.80 -5.74
C LEU A 14 -21.15 -13.31 -6.34
N LEU A 15 -21.60 -12.09 -6.00
CA LEU A 15 -22.80 -11.48 -6.59
C LEU A 15 -22.62 -11.13 -8.08
N LYS A 16 -21.43 -10.66 -8.47
CA LYS A 16 -21.15 -10.23 -9.85
C LYS A 16 -20.86 -11.38 -10.82
N ASN A 17 -20.96 -12.64 -10.36
CA ASN A 17 -20.42 -13.83 -11.06
C ASN A 17 -18.94 -13.65 -11.46
N ASP A 18 -18.23 -12.81 -10.72
CA ASP A 18 -16.83 -12.51 -10.95
C ASP A 18 -15.94 -13.61 -10.35
N PHE A 19 -14.72 -13.74 -10.87
CA PHE A 19 -13.68 -14.65 -10.38
C PHE A 19 -13.46 -14.47 -8.87
N ALA A 20 -13.85 -15.49 -8.08
CA ALA A 20 -13.65 -15.56 -6.63
C ALA A 20 -12.79 -16.77 -6.27
N ALA A 21 -11.56 -16.79 -6.80
CA ALA A 21 -10.60 -17.84 -6.49
C ALA A 21 -10.02 -17.65 -5.08
N MET A 22 -9.76 -18.76 -4.39
CA MET A 22 -9.14 -18.75 -3.06
C MET A 22 -7.78 -18.04 -3.07
N LYS A 23 -7.01 -18.21 -4.15
CA LYS A 23 -5.70 -17.58 -4.33
C LYS A 23 -5.80 -16.06 -4.31
N ASP A 24 -6.70 -15.49 -5.10
CA ASP A 24 -6.92 -14.04 -5.19
C ASP A 24 -7.33 -13.46 -3.85
N TYR A 25 -8.20 -14.17 -3.12
CA TYR A 25 -8.63 -13.79 -1.79
C TYR A 25 -7.47 -13.74 -0.79
N THR A 26 -6.64 -14.80 -0.76
CA THR A 26 -5.48 -14.86 0.12
C THR A 26 -4.44 -13.79 -0.22
N GLN A 27 -4.21 -13.52 -1.51
CA GLN A 27 -3.27 -12.51 -1.97
C GLN A 27 -3.75 -11.09 -1.66
N LYS A 28 -5.01 -10.76 -1.96
CA LYS A 28 -5.59 -9.43 -1.68
C LYS A 28 -5.53 -9.07 -0.20
N PHE A 29 -5.70 -10.05 0.68
CA PHE A 29 -5.78 -9.83 2.11
C PHE A 29 -4.52 -10.23 2.90
N GLY A 30 -3.50 -10.79 2.25
CA GLY A 30 -2.29 -11.23 2.91
C GLY A 30 -2.54 -12.26 4.02
N ILE A 31 -3.58 -13.10 3.88
CA ILE A 31 -3.97 -14.10 4.89
C ILE A 31 -3.62 -15.51 4.46
N SER A 32 -3.42 -16.40 5.45
CA SER A 32 -3.22 -17.82 5.17
C SER A 32 -4.45 -18.46 4.52
N VAL A 33 -4.22 -19.50 3.71
CA VAL A 33 -5.29 -20.34 3.12
C VAL A 33 -6.22 -20.90 4.21
N ARG A 34 -5.68 -21.27 5.37
CA ARG A 34 -6.47 -21.73 6.53
C ARG A 34 -7.41 -20.64 7.04
N GLN A 35 -6.94 -19.39 7.13
CA GLN A 35 -7.80 -18.26 7.52
C GLN A 35 -8.89 -18.01 6.49
N ALA A 36 -8.53 -18.04 5.20
CA ALA A 36 -9.50 -17.87 4.13
C ALA A 36 -10.58 -18.96 4.16
N HIS A 37 -10.22 -20.24 4.37
CA HIS A 37 -11.21 -21.30 4.56
C HIS A 37 -12.15 -21.05 5.74
N ARG A 38 -11.67 -20.48 6.85
CA ARG A 38 -12.54 -20.10 7.97
C ARG A 38 -13.53 -19.02 7.57
N ASP A 39 -13.09 -18.03 6.81
CA ASP A 39 -13.93 -16.95 6.32
C ASP A 39 -15.01 -17.47 5.34
N PHE A 40 -14.63 -18.33 4.39
CA PHE A 40 -15.58 -18.97 3.46
C PHE A 40 -16.58 -19.87 4.19
N LYS A 41 -16.11 -20.63 5.19
CA LYS A 41 -16.98 -21.45 6.05
C LYS A 41 -17.94 -20.57 6.84
N TYR A 42 -17.48 -19.43 7.36
CA TYR A 42 -18.32 -18.49 8.09
C TYR A 42 -19.44 -17.92 7.20
N LEU A 43 -19.11 -17.48 5.98
CA LEU A 43 -20.12 -17.00 5.03
C LEU A 43 -21.17 -18.08 4.71
N ARG A 44 -20.73 -19.32 4.48
CA ARG A 44 -21.64 -20.43 4.16
C ARG A 44 -22.47 -20.91 5.36
N ALA A 45 -21.82 -21.18 6.49
CA ALA A 45 -22.43 -21.89 7.61
C ALA A 45 -23.03 -20.95 8.66
N ASN A 46 -22.46 -19.76 8.86
CA ASN A 46 -22.92 -18.82 9.88
C ASN A 46 -23.83 -17.73 9.29
N LEU A 47 -23.51 -17.24 8.09
CA LEU A 47 -24.35 -16.23 7.41
C LEU A 47 -25.38 -16.87 6.46
N GLY A 48 -25.32 -18.18 6.24
CA GLY A 48 -26.31 -18.91 5.45
C GLY A 48 -26.17 -18.74 3.94
N ALA A 49 -25.00 -18.31 3.46
CA ALA A 49 -24.80 -18.10 2.03
C ALA A 49 -24.85 -19.43 1.24
N PRO A 50 -25.58 -19.49 0.12
CA PRO A 50 -25.78 -20.69 -0.69
C PRO A 50 -24.58 -20.95 -1.62
N MET A 51 -23.38 -21.04 -1.03
CA MET A 51 -22.10 -21.18 -1.73
C MET A 51 -21.86 -22.61 -2.21
N LYS A 52 -21.49 -22.76 -3.48
CA LYS A 52 -20.99 -24.01 -4.09
C LYS A 52 -19.59 -23.79 -4.67
N TYR A 53 -18.83 -24.88 -4.83
CA TYR A 53 -17.50 -24.87 -5.43
C TYR A 53 -17.51 -25.62 -6.76
N SER A 54 -16.98 -25.01 -7.82
CA SER A 54 -16.80 -25.66 -9.12
C SER A 54 -15.36 -26.11 -9.28
N ARG A 55 -15.10 -27.42 -9.24
CA ARG A 55 -13.77 -27.98 -9.51
C ARG A 55 -13.26 -27.65 -10.90
N LYS A 56 -14.15 -27.58 -11.89
CA LYS A 56 -13.82 -27.24 -13.29
C LYS A 56 -13.32 -25.79 -13.43
N ARG A 57 -13.87 -24.87 -12.63
CA ARG A 57 -13.51 -23.44 -12.65
C ARG A 57 -12.48 -23.06 -11.58
N GLY A 58 -12.26 -23.91 -10.58
CA GLY A 58 -11.38 -23.59 -9.45
C GLY A 58 -11.97 -22.57 -8.47
N GLU A 59 -13.28 -22.32 -8.52
CA GLU A 59 -13.90 -21.12 -7.92
C GLU A 59 -15.19 -21.41 -7.15
N TYR A 60 -15.52 -20.49 -6.24
CA TYR A 60 -16.79 -20.47 -5.51
C TYR A 60 -17.82 -19.59 -6.20
N PHE A 61 -19.10 -19.93 -6.07
CA PHE A 61 -20.22 -19.17 -6.61
C PHE A 61 -21.47 -19.33 -5.75
N TYR A 62 -22.41 -18.38 -5.85
CA TYR A 62 -23.74 -18.53 -5.26
C TYR A 62 -24.64 -19.37 -6.16
N SER A 63 -25.28 -20.38 -5.58
CA SER A 63 -26.22 -21.24 -6.31
C SER A 63 -27.63 -20.66 -6.45
N GLU A 64 -27.94 -19.61 -5.69
CA GLU A 64 -29.17 -18.82 -5.75
C GLU A 64 -28.87 -17.39 -5.27
N PRO A 65 -29.69 -16.38 -5.62
CA PRO A 65 -29.52 -15.01 -5.13
C PRO A 65 -29.46 -14.97 -3.60
N TYR A 66 -28.51 -14.21 -3.07
CA TYR A 66 -28.27 -14.13 -1.64
C TYR A 66 -27.89 -12.71 -1.24
N HIS A 67 -28.39 -12.27 -0.09
CA HIS A 67 -28.06 -11.00 0.54
C HIS A 67 -27.52 -11.26 1.95
N LEU A 68 -26.59 -10.43 2.39
CA LEU A 68 -26.07 -10.52 3.75
C LEU A 68 -27.15 -10.10 4.76
N PRO A 69 -27.14 -10.65 6.00
CA PRO A 69 -28.04 -10.20 7.06
C PRO A 69 -27.87 -8.70 7.36
N SER A 70 -28.96 -7.95 7.61
CA SER A 70 -28.92 -6.48 7.71
C SER A 70 -27.96 -5.95 8.79
N LEU A 71 -27.90 -6.59 9.95
CA LEU A 71 -26.98 -6.21 11.03
C LEU A 71 -25.50 -6.33 10.62
N PHE A 72 -25.20 -7.32 9.77
CA PHE A 72 -23.87 -7.46 9.19
C PHE A 72 -23.59 -6.29 8.24
N GLU A 73 -24.56 -5.94 7.38
CA GLU A 73 -24.44 -4.81 6.46
C GLU A 73 -24.26 -3.45 7.15
N ASP A 74 -24.93 -3.22 8.28
CA ASP A 74 -24.85 -1.94 9.01
C ASP A 74 -23.51 -1.76 9.73
N SER A 75 -23.04 -2.80 10.43
CA SER A 75 -21.71 -2.77 11.06
C SER A 75 -20.59 -2.51 10.05
N MET A 76 -20.80 -2.97 8.83
CA MET A 76 -19.90 -2.85 7.69
C MET A 76 -19.98 -1.49 7.01
N LYS A 77 -21.18 -0.93 6.79
CA LYS A 77 -21.35 0.46 6.33
C LYS A 77 -20.63 1.44 7.27
N PHE A 78 -20.65 1.15 8.57
CA PHE A 78 -19.90 1.93 9.55
C PHE A 78 -18.37 1.80 9.39
N GLN A 79 -17.85 0.58 9.19
CA GLN A 79 -16.42 0.34 8.93
C GLN A 79 -15.96 1.05 7.65
N LEU A 80 -16.68 0.87 6.54
CA LEU A 80 -16.39 1.55 5.27
C LEU A 80 -16.37 3.07 5.42
N ARG A 81 -17.37 3.66 6.09
CA ARG A 81 -17.39 5.11 6.34
C ARG A 81 -16.16 5.57 7.13
N THR A 82 -15.74 4.78 8.11
CA THR A 82 -14.53 5.07 8.90
C THR A 82 -13.28 5.02 8.02
N GLU A 83 -13.13 3.99 7.20
CA GLU A 83 -12.00 3.86 6.26
C GLU A 83 -11.97 5.01 5.25
N TYR A 84 -13.10 5.34 4.60
CA TYR A 84 -13.18 6.48 3.69
C TYR A 84 -12.75 7.78 4.36
N ARG A 85 -13.13 7.98 5.63
CA ARG A 85 -12.70 9.16 6.41
C ARG A 85 -11.20 9.13 6.67
N ILE A 86 -10.62 7.98 7.04
CA ILE A 86 -9.18 7.83 7.27
C ILE A 86 -8.40 8.09 5.98
N SER A 87 -8.79 7.46 4.87
CA SER A 87 -8.15 7.67 3.56
C SER A 87 -8.23 9.14 3.13
N SER A 88 -9.39 9.79 3.33
CA SER A 88 -9.55 11.22 3.03
C SER A 88 -8.60 12.10 3.85
N VAL A 89 -8.39 11.79 5.14
CA VAL A 89 -7.43 12.55 5.97
C VAL A 89 -6.00 12.36 5.44
N PHE A 90 -5.60 11.14 5.08
CA PHE A 90 -4.27 10.91 4.51
C PHE A 90 -4.07 11.61 3.18
N LEU A 91 -5.03 11.53 2.25
CA LEU A 91 -4.94 12.21 0.96
C LEU A 91 -4.82 13.74 1.15
N ASN A 92 -5.58 14.31 2.08
CA ASN A 92 -5.46 15.72 2.44
C ASN A 92 -4.10 16.04 3.07
N ALA A 93 -3.56 15.14 3.90
CA ALA A 93 -2.24 15.30 4.51
C ALA A 93 -1.11 15.28 3.46
N ILE A 94 -1.19 14.38 2.49
CA ILE A 94 -0.28 14.34 1.33
C ILE A 94 -0.36 15.66 0.55
N ALA A 95 -1.58 16.06 0.16
CA ALA A 95 -1.81 17.27 -0.64
C ALA A 95 -1.34 18.55 0.07
N SER A 96 -1.49 18.61 1.39
CA SER A 96 -1.11 19.77 2.21
C SER A 96 0.28 19.68 2.84
N LYS A 97 1.06 18.63 2.53
CA LYS A 97 2.36 18.32 3.17
C LYS A 97 2.26 18.45 4.69
N LYS A 98 1.37 17.68 5.32
CA LYS A 98 1.17 17.67 6.79
C LYS A 98 1.41 16.30 7.38
N ALA A 99 2.05 16.29 8.54
CA ALA A 99 2.17 15.10 9.35
C ALA A 99 0.81 14.74 9.98
N VAL A 100 0.61 13.46 10.28
CA VAL A 100 -0.57 12.98 11.00
C VAL A 100 -0.13 12.11 12.18
N LYS A 101 -0.95 12.10 13.23
CA LYS A 101 -0.84 11.12 14.32
C LYS A 101 -1.83 9.99 14.06
N ILE A 102 -1.30 8.77 14.00
CA ILE A 102 -2.06 7.55 13.77
C ILE A 102 -2.29 6.86 15.11
N PHE A 103 -3.51 6.37 15.32
CA PHE A 103 -3.89 5.51 16.44
C PHE A 103 -4.32 4.14 15.88
N GLN A 104 -3.61 3.08 16.24
CA GLN A 104 -3.87 1.71 15.81
C GLN A 104 -4.51 0.87 16.92
N ARG A 105 -5.11 -0.25 16.50
CA ARG A 105 -5.63 -1.26 17.43
C ARG A 105 -4.55 -1.76 18.37
N GLY A 106 -4.88 -1.84 19.66
CA GLY A 106 -3.94 -2.22 20.71
C GLY A 106 -3.18 -1.06 21.33
N GLY A 107 -3.60 0.19 21.08
CA GLY A 107 -3.09 1.38 21.77
C GLY A 107 -1.76 1.93 21.24
N LYS A 108 -1.25 1.38 20.13
CA LYS A 108 -0.05 1.91 19.49
C LYS A 108 -0.39 3.22 18.78
N GLU A 109 0.44 4.23 19.01
CA GLU A 109 0.36 5.51 18.32
C GLU A 109 1.73 5.93 17.79
N PHE A 110 1.74 6.61 16.65
CA PHE A 110 2.96 7.16 16.07
C PHE A 110 2.64 8.33 15.14
N ILE A 111 3.63 9.20 14.94
CA ILE A 111 3.59 10.23 13.91
C ILE A 111 3.99 9.61 12.58
N PHE A 112 3.24 9.96 11.54
CA PHE A 112 3.44 9.53 10.17
C PHE A 112 3.44 10.74 9.25
N TYR A 113 4.37 10.75 8.30
CA TYR A 113 4.53 11.77 7.27
C TYR A 113 4.09 11.14 5.95
N PRO A 114 2.78 11.13 5.63
CA PRO A 114 2.26 10.45 4.46
C PRO A 114 2.72 11.18 3.20
N ALA A 115 3.34 10.45 2.28
CA ALA A 115 3.90 11.02 1.07
C ALA A 115 3.13 10.61 -0.19
N CYS A 116 2.58 9.40 -0.21
CA CYS A 116 1.87 8.89 -1.38
C CYS A 116 0.86 7.79 -1.02
N PHE A 117 0.00 7.47 -1.99
CA PHE A 117 -1.03 6.43 -1.90
C PHE A 117 -0.94 5.51 -3.11
N ASP A 118 -0.77 4.21 -2.86
CA ASP A 118 -0.94 3.15 -3.85
C ASP A 118 -2.42 2.74 -3.87
N GLU A 119 -3.16 3.25 -4.85
CA GLU A 119 -4.59 2.98 -5.04
C GLU A 119 -4.91 1.49 -5.22
N ARG A 120 -3.96 0.68 -5.69
CA ARG A 120 -4.21 -0.71 -6.07
C ARG A 120 -4.08 -1.64 -4.89
N ARG A 121 -3.04 -1.41 -4.09
CA ARG A 121 -2.84 -2.12 -2.82
C ARG A 121 -3.62 -1.48 -1.68
N GLU A 122 -4.17 -0.28 -1.90
CA GLU A 122 -4.85 0.55 -0.91
C GLU A 122 -3.92 0.83 0.29
N LEU A 123 -2.68 1.23 -0.01
CA LEU A 123 -1.60 1.46 0.94
C LEU A 123 -1.11 2.90 0.88
N PHE A 124 -0.97 3.53 2.03
CA PHE A 124 -0.26 4.78 2.18
C PHE A 124 1.21 4.50 2.50
N CYS A 125 2.11 5.22 1.84
CA CYS A 125 3.54 5.17 2.10
C CYS A 125 4.02 6.55 2.60
N GLY A 126 5.03 6.54 3.45
CA GLY A 126 5.60 7.73 4.05
C GLY A 126 6.58 7.38 5.17
N LEU A 127 6.97 8.38 5.95
CA LEU A 127 7.97 8.22 7.00
C LEU A 127 7.37 8.15 8.40
N GLN A 128 8.11 7.54 9.31
CA GLN A 128 7.97 7.72 10.75
C GLN A 128 8.89 8.84 11.28
N GLU A 129 8.76 9.19 12.55
CA GLU A 129 9.61 10.20 13.22
C GLU A 129 11.10 9.87 13.25
N ASP A 130 11.45 8.59 13.17
CA ASP A 130 12.83 8.10 13.09
C ASP A 130 13.41 8.13 11.66
N GLY A 131 12.62 8.57 10.67
CA GLY A 131 13.02 8.60 9.26
C GLY A 131 12.89 7.26 8.53
N ASN A 132 12.39 6.22 9.19
CA ASN A 132 12.13 4.94 8.53
C ASN A 132 10.85 4.99 7.70
N VAL A 133 10.90 4.34 6.54
CA VAL A 133 9.75 4.21 5.64
C VAL A 133 8.75 3.22 6.22
N ARG A 134 7.47 3.58 6.13
CA ARG A 134 6.37 2.78 6.64
C ARG A 134 5.20 2.75 5.69
N PHE A 135 4.64 1.56 5.56
CA PHE A 135 3.41 1.31 4.84
C PHE A 135 2.25 1.19 5.81
N VAL A 136 1.13 1.82 5.48
CA VAL A 136 -0.04 1.94 6.35
C VAL A 136 -1.30 1.71 5.55
N ARG A 137 -2.18 0.83 6.04
CA ARG A 137 -3.53 0.65 5.48
C ARG A 137 -4.57 1.37 6.31
N SER A 138 -5.58 1.95 5.66
CA SER A 138 -6.67 2.62 6.38
C SER A 138 -7.48 1.68 7.28
N ASP A 139 -7.60 0.40 6.92
CA ASP A 139 -8.36 -0.61 7.70
C ASP A 139 -7.62 -1.14 8.95
N GLU A 140 -6.37 -0.71 9.15
CA GLU A 140 -5.56 -1.03 10.33
C GLU A 140 -5.55 0.11 11.37
N ILE A 141 -6.24 1.20 11.06
CA ILE A 141 -6.23 2.44 11.83
C ILE A 141 -7.59 2.64 12.48
N ASP A 142 -7.58 2.94 13.77
CA ASP A 142 -8.80 3.30 14.48
C ASP A 142 -9.11 4.79 14.35
N LYS A 143 -8.06 5.62 14.35
CA LYS A 143 -8.20 7.09 14.23
C LYS A 143 -6.94 7.70 13.62
N VAL A 144 -7.12 8.77 12.87
CA VAL A 144 -6.05 9.63 12.35
C VAL A 144 -6.41 11.09 12.60
N ILE A 145 -5.44 11.89 13.03
CA ILE A 145 -5.59 13.34 13.22
C ILE A 145 -4.39 14.06 12.63
N PHE A 146 -4.58 15.30 12.17
CA PHE A 146 -3.45 16.15 11.80
C PHE A 146 -2.53 16.41 12.99
N SER A 147 -1.23 16.39 12.73
CA SER A 147 -0.20 16.74 13.69
C SER A 147 0.31 18.15 13.41
N ASN A 148 0.80 18.83 14.45
CA ASN A 148 1.49 20.11 14.35
C ASN A 148 2.99 19.95 14.07
N LYS A 149 3.49 18.72 13.95
CA LYS A 149 4.89 18.46 13.58
C LYS A 149 5.16 19.04 12.20
N ARG A 150 6.31 19.69 12.05
CA ARG A 150 6.81 20.12 10.75
C ARG A 150 6.90 18.89 9.85
N TYR A 151 6.35 18.98 8.65
CA TYR A 151 6.41 17.88 7.70
C TYR A 151 7.88 17.59 7.37
N LEU A 152 8.28 16.35 7.61
CA LEU A 152 9.54 15.83 7.12
C LEU A 152 9.32 15.50 5.65
N GLU A 153 9.97 16.27 4.79
CA GLU A 153 9.93 16.02 3.36
C GLU A 153 10.71 14.74 3.08
N GLU A 154 10.06 13.82 2.39
CA GLU A 154 10.65 12.53 2.12
C GLU A 154 11.78 12.72 1.08
N PRO A 155 12.94 12.08 1.28
CA PRO A 155 13.99 12.02 0.27
C PRO A 155 13.60 11.05 -0.87
N MET A 156 12.41 11.26 -1.46
CA MET A 156 11.86 10.45 -2.57
C MET A 156 12.10 11.14 -3.89
N LEU A 157 12.54 10.37 -4.88
CA LEU A 157 12.98 10.90 -6.16
C LEU A 157 11.91 10.86 -7.27
N TRP A 158 10.68 10.43 -6.96
CA TRP A 158 9.66 10.13 -7.99
C TRP A 158 8.57 11.19 -8.20
N ASN A 159 7.98 11.12 -9.39
CA ASN A 159 6.80 11.90 -9.79
C ASN A 159 5.48 11.28 -9.30
N ARG A 160 5.27 11.17 -7.97
CA ARG A 160 3.97 10.92 -7.26
C ARG A 160 3.03 9.80 -7.79
N ILE A 161 3.44 8.96 -8.73
CA ILE A 161 2.61 7.92 -9.37
C ILE A 161 3.40 6.61 -9.31
N PHE A 162 2.78 5.57 -8.72
CA PHE A 162 3.39 4.24 -8.61
C PHE A 162 3.34 3.47 -9.96
N PRO A 163 4.48 2.99 -10.48
CA PRO A 163 4.51 2.03 -11.58
C PRO A 163 3.86 0.69 -11.18
N ARG A 164 3.35 -0.07 -12.16
CA ARG A 164 2.50 -1.26 -11.87
C ARG A 164 3.18 -2.36 -11.05
N GLU A 165 4.50 -2.39 -11.00
CA GLU A 165 5.30 -3.50 -10.45
C GLU A 165 6.60 -2.99 -9.82
N ALA A 166 6.64 -1.71 -9.42
CA ALA A 166 7.86 -1.12 -8.89
C ALA A 166 8.32 -1.80 -7.60
N GLU A 167 9.58 -2.20 -7.60
CA GLU A 167 10.29 -2.59 -6.39
C GLU A 167 10.82 -1.32 -5.70
N PHE A 168 10.90 -1.39 -4.39
CA PHE A 168 11.36 -0.28 -3.57
C PHE A 168 12.88 -0.39 -3.43
N HIS A 169 13.59 0.64 -3.87
CA HIS A 169 15.04 0.68 -3.83
C HIS A 169 15.54 1.77 -2.89
N GLU A 170 16.67 1.50 -2.25
CA GLU A 170 17.37 2.41 -1.35
C GLU A 170 18.66 2.88 -2.00
N VAL A 171 19.04 4.13 -1.76
CA VAL A 171 20.36 4.66 -2.11
C VAL A 171 20.90 5.51 -0.98
N ASP A 172 22.17 5.30 -0.65
CA ASP A 172 22.90 6.09 0.33
C ASP A 172 23.70 7.19 -0.40
N LEU A 173 23.47 8.44 0.00
CA LEU A 173 24.11 9.62 -0.54
C LEU A 173 24.96 10.32 0.53
N ASP A 174 26.13 10.80 0.14
CA ASP A 174 27.05 11.57 0.97
C ASP A 174 27.12 13.03 0.50
N PHE A 175 26.66 13.94 1.35
CA PHE A 175 26.69 15.39 1.15
C PHE A 175 27.87 16.01 1.89
N GLY A 176 29.10 15.69 1.45
CA GLY A 176 30.31 16.27 2.04
C GLY A 176 30.57 15.84 3.49
N GLY A 177 30.20 14.63 3.87
CA GLY A 177 30.34 14.06 5.21
C GLY A 177 29.00 13.69 5.84
N ASP A 178 27.90 14.30 5.39
CA ASP A 178 26.56 14.04 5.89
C ASP A 178 25.84 12.97 5.05
N ARG A 179 25.71 11.78 5.64
CA ARG A 179 25.09 10.61 4.99
C ARG A 179 23.58 10.64 5.13
N HIS A 180 22.90 10.44 4.01
CA HIS A 180 21.46 10.42 3.91
C HIS A 180 21.00 9.22 3.09
N LYS A 181 19.92 8.59 3.53
CA LYS A 181 19.26 7.52 2.78
C LYS A 181 18.07 8.08 2.00
N TYR A 182 18.08 7.82 0.70
CA TYR A 182 17.03 8.17 -0.25
C TYR A 182 16.36 6.91 -0.78
N HIS A 183 15.17 7.07 -1.32
CA HIS A 183 14.33 5.97 -1.75
C HIS A 183 13.74 6.27 -3.12
N PHE A 184 13.66 5.25 -3.98
CA PHE A 184 13.18 5.39 -5.36
C PHE A 184 12.54 4.09 -5.88
N PHE A 185 11.76 4.20 -6.97
CA PHE A 185 11.04 3.09 -7.59
C PHE A 185 11.69 2.68 -8.91
N GLU A 186 12.05 3.66 -9.73
CA GLU A 186 12.70 3.44 -11.00
C GLU A 186 14.08 4.09 -10.98
N ILE A 187 15.08 3.40 -11.53
CA ILE A 187 16.44 3.95 -11.63
C ILE A 187 16.45 5.29 -12.37
N GLY A 188 15.50 5.53 -13.28
CA GLY A 188 15.33 6.79 -13.99
C GLY A 188 15.05 7.98 -13.06
N ASP A 189 14.25 7.79 -12.01
CA ASP A 189 13.98 8.83 -11.00
C ASP A 189 15.26 9.23 -10.28
N LEU A 190 16.05 8.23 -9.87
CA LEU A 190 17.37 8.45 -9.28
C LEU A 190 18.27 9.21 -10.26
N VAL A 191 18.39 8.74 -11.50
CA VAL A 191 19.23 9.41 -12.53
C VAL A 191 18.83 10.87 -12.73
N MET A 192 17.54 11.18 -12.82
CA MET A 192 17.07 12.55 -12.99
C MET A 192 17.41 13.43 -11.78
N PHE A 193 17.29 12.88 -10.56
CA PHE A 193 17.71 13.57 -9.35
C PHE A 193 19.23 13.81 -9.33
N LEU A 194 20.03 12.78 -9.61
CA LEU A 194 21.50 12.88 -9.71
C LEU A 194 21.93 13.95 -10.72
N ALA A 195 21.24 14.06 -11.85
CA ALA A 195 21.55 15.05 -12.88
C ALA A 195 21.13 16.48 -12.49
N SER A 196 20.18 16.64 -11.57
CA SER A 196 19.66 17.95 -11.16
C SER A 196 20.50 18.65 -10.09
N GLU A 197 21.38 17.92 -9.40
CA GLU A 197 22.00 18.36 -8.17
C GLU A 197 23.49 17.95 -8.14
N ASN A 198 24.39 18.92 -7.99
CA ASN A 198 25.83 18.71 -8.22
C ASN A 198 26.64 18.47 -6.94
N SER A 199 25.99 18.25 -5.80
CA SER A 199 26.58 18.46 -4.47
C SER A 199 26.67 17.20 -3.58
N PHE A 200 26.70 15.99 -4.16
CA PHE A 200 26.80 14.76 -3.37
C PHE A 200 27.45 13.58 -4.12
N LYS A 201 27.69 12.50 -3.40
CA LYS A 201 28.21 11.22 -3.94
C LYS A 201 27.27 10.07 -3.59
N VAL A 202 27.01 9.19 -4.55
CA VAL A 202 26.37 7.90 -4.28
C VAL A 202 27.40 6.97 -3.64
N ILE A 203 27.10 6.47 -2.43
CA ILE A 203 28.02 5.62 -1.65
C ILE A 203 27.50 4.20 -1.42
N GLY A 204 26.25 3.92 -1.78
CA GLY A 204 25.71 2.56 -1.75
C GLY A 204 24.22 2.50 -2.11
N PRO A 205 23.65 1.29 -2.18
CA PRO A 205 24.36 0.01 -2.17
C PRO A 205 25.13 -0.24 -3.48
N GLN A 206 26.11 -1.17 -3.46
CA GLN A 206 27.01 -1.39 -4.61
C GLN A 206 26.27 -1.76 -5.90
N GLU A 207 25.17 -2.51 -5.78
CA GLU A 207 24.31 -2.90 -6.90
C GLU A 207 23.77 -1.68 -7.65
N ILE A 208 23.33 -0.65 -6.91
CA ILE A 208 22.84 0.60 -7.49
C ILE A 208 23.98 1.41 -8.11
N ILE A 209 25.16 1.44 -7.49
CA ILE A 209 26.34 2.09 -8.08
C ILE A 209 26.69 1.45 -9.44
N ASP A 210 26.68 0.12 -9.50
CA ASP A 210 27.00 -0.62 -10.73
C ASP A 210 25.95 -0.41 -11.82
N GLU A 211 24.67 -0.32 -11.44
CA GLU A 211 23.58 0.01 -12.35
C GLU A 211 23.72 1.44 -12.91
N LEU A 212 23.99 2.42 -12.04
CA LEU A 212 24.22 3.82 -12.45
C LEU A 212 25.41 3.95 -13.41
N ARG A 213 26.50 3.21 -13.18
CA ARG A 213 27.66 3.18 -14.10
C ARG A 213 27.26 2.68 -15.48
N LYS A 214 26.48 1.59 -15.56
CA LYS A 214 25.97 1.07 -16.85
C LYS A 214 25.09 2.10 -17.55
N VAL A 215 24.20 2.77 -16.82
CA VAL A 215 23.36 3.84 -17.37
C VAL A 215 24.22 4.97 -17.94
N ALA A 216 25.21 5.45 -17.18
CA ALA A 216 26.11 6.51 -17.62
C ALA A 216 26.91 6.12 -18.88
N GLU A 217 27.47 4.92 -18.93
CA GLU A 217 28.18 4.40 -20.11
C GLU A 217 27.27 4.32 -21.35
N ASN A 218 26.01 3.90 -21.18
CA ASN A 218 25.06 3.82 -22.27
C ASN A 218 24.64 5.21 -22.77
N LEU A 219 24.43 6.17 -21.87
CA LEU A 219 24.10 7.55 -22.24
C LEU A 219 25.24 8.20 -23.02
N LEU A 220 26.49 8.04 -22.58
CA LEU A 220 27.67 8.54 -23.29
C LEU A 220 27.81 7.96 -24.71
N LYS A 221 27.41 6.70 -24.93
CA LYS A 221 27.43 6.08 -26.27
C LYS A 221 26.30 6.55 -27.18
N THR A 222 25.20 7.03 -26.61
CA THR A 222 23.95 7.31 -27.35
C THR A 222 23.80 8.78 -27.71
N ILE A 223 24.41 9.69 -26.93
CA ILE A 223 24.44 11.12 -27.23
C ILE A 223 25.52 11.36 -28.29
N ALA A 224 25.11 11.93 -29.43
CA ALA A 224 26.05 12.34 -30.47
C ALA A 224 26.90 13.53 -29.99
N ASP A 225 28.15 13.58 -30.44
CA ASP A 225 29.09 14.70 -30.19
C ASP A 225 28.51 16.06 -30.59
#